data_AF-U1GX83-F1
#
_entry.id   AF-U1GX83-F1
#
_cell.length_a   1.000
_cell.length_b   1.000
_cell.length_c   1.000
_cell.angle_alpha   90.00
_cell.angle_beta   90.00
_cell.angle_gamma   90.00
#
_symmetry.space_group_name_H-M   'P 1'
#
loop_
_entity.id
_entity.type
_entity.pdbx_description
1 polymer ?
#
loop_
_entity_poly.entity_id
_entity_poly.type
_entity_poly.pdbx_seq_one_letter_code
_entity_poly.pdbx_strand_id
1 'polypeptide(L)'
;MRWEELEDALEVLETEREYDGYFCSIKAAVIIVILGSLCDLQSVKKIHAWATTEHVRKFLEETFGIKRIPCYWWLLSLLGIIRPESLNECMKQWVASVVPELAAKLEAEENEQSKQKKKTLTIAIDGKEIRSTGKMKKYDNPLHIISAQIGELGLTLAQRT
;
A
#
# COMPACT_ATOMS: atom_id res chain seq x y z
N MET A 1 -7.92 7.24 20.16
CA MET A 1 -6.74 7.08 19.28
C MET A 1 -5.97 8.39 19.35
N ARG A 2 -4.66 8.36 19.54
CA ARG A 2 -3.83 9.58 19.57
C ARG A 2 -3.43 9.90 18.13
N TRP A 3 -4.19 10.79 17.49
CA TRP A 3 -3.94 11.20 16.12
C TRP A 3 -2.70 12.12 16.00
N GLU A 4 -2.35 12.81 17.09
CA GLU A 4 -1.14 13.63 17.22
C GLU A 4 0.12 12.81 16.90
N GLU A 5 0.22 11.58 17.41
CA GLU A 5 1.35 10.69 17.16
C GLU A 5 1.47 10.28 15.68
N LEU A 6 0.36 10.25 14.94
CA LEU A 6 0.35 9.99 13.49
C LEU A 6 0.84 11.22 12.71
N GLU A 7 0.37 12.41 13.10
CA GLU A 7 0.81 13.66 12.46
C GLU A 7 2.31 13.91 12.67
N ASP A 8 2.80 13.62 13.87
CA ASP A 8 4.22 13.70 14.24
C ASP A 8 5.06 12.71 13.43
N ALA A 9 4.62 11.44 13.32
CA ALA A 9 5.34 10.43 12.54
C ALA A 9 5.44 10.81 11.05
N LEU A 10 4.45 11.52 10.51
CA LEU A 10 4.43 11.97 9.12
C LEU A 10 5.23 13.26 8.87
N GLU A 11 5.84 13.88 9.89
CA GLU A 11 6.74 15.03 9.71
C GLU A 11 8.01 14.69 8.93
N VAL A 12 8.50 13.47 9.08
CA VAL A 12 9.76 12.99 8.49
C VAL A 12 9.52 12.36 7.10
N LEU A 13 8.31 12.50 6.56
CA LEU A 13 7.94 11.89 5.29
C LEU A 13 8.71 12.51 4.13
N GLU A 14 9.53 11.70 3.46
CA GLU A 14 10.30 12.08 2.28
C GLU A 14 9.51 11.85 0.99
N THR A 15 9.78 12.69 0.01
CA THR A 15 9.16 12.65 -1.32
C THR A 15 10.24 12.63 -2.39
N GLU A 16 10.04 11.86 -3.45
CA GLU A 16 10.97 11.78 -4.59
C GLU A 16 11.04 13.09 -5.39
N ARG A 17 9.99 13.91 -5.31
CA ARG A 17 9.90 15.21 -5.98
C ARG A 17 9.43 16.25 -4.99
N GLU A 18 10.01 17.45 -5.06
CA GLU A 18 9.52 18.59 -4.31
C GLU A 18 8.09 18.92 -4.74
N TYR A 19 7.22 19.10 -3.74
CA TYR A 19 5.84 19.49 -3.93
C TYR A 19 5.51 20.57 -2.91
N ASP A 20 4.98 21.68 -3.40
CA ASP A 20 4.80 22.93 -2.66
C ASP A 20 3.53 22.96 -1.79
N GLY A 21 2.69 21.92 -1.83
CA GLY A 21 1.45 21.89 -1.08
C GLY A 21 0.34 22.78 -1.64
N TYR A 22 0.45 23.27 -2.89
CA TYR A 22 -0.46 24.26 -3.48
C TYR A 22 -1.96 23.92 -3.33
N PHE A 23 -2.33 22.64 -3.41
CA PHE A 23 -3.73 22.22 -3.35
C PHE A 23 -4.10 21.45 -2.08
N CYS A 24 -3.25 20.52 -1.65
CA CYS A 24 -3.44 19.65 -0.49
C CYS A 24 -2.05 19.21 -0.02
N SER A 25 -1.78 19.16 1.28
CA SER A 25 -0.50 18.64 1.77
C SER A 25 -0.37 17.14 1.50
N ILE A 26 0.86 16.67 1.32
CA ILE A 26 1.13 15.23 1.18
C ILE A 26 0.75 14.50 2.46
N LYS A 27 1.03 15.09 3.62
CA LYS A 27 0.57 14.59 4.93
C LYS A 27 -0.94 14.34 4.93
N ALA A 28 -1.74 15.30 4.48
CA ALA A 28 -3.20 15.15 4.42
C ALA A 28 -3.64 14.02 3.46
N ALA A 29 -2.99 13.88 2.31
CA ALA A 29 -3.26 12.78 1.38
C ALA A 29 -2.97 11.41 2.02
N VAL A 30 -1.87 11.27 2.75
CA VAL A 30 -1.50 10.05 3.45
C VAL A 30 -2.47 9.74 4.58
N ILE A 31 -2.84 10.73 5.40
CA ILE A 31 -3.83 10.58 6.47
C ILE A 31 -5.15 10.04 5.94
N ILE A 32 -5.66 10.60 4.83
CA ILE A 32 -6.90 10.12 4.18
C ILE A 32 -6.78 8.63 3.80
N VAL A 33 -5.64 8.22 3.27
CA VAL A 33 -5.41 6.82 2.85
C VAL A 33 -5.29 5.88 4.04
N ILE A 34 -4.56 6.26 5.08
CA ILE A 34 -4.43 5.47 6.31
C ILE A 34 -5.80 5.27 6.95
N LEU A 35 -6.55 6.35 7.17
CA LEU A 35 -7.88 6.27 7.78
C LEU A 35 -8.84 5.44 6.95
N GLY A 36 -8.83 5.62 5.63
CA GLY A 36 -9.65 4.79 4.74
C GLY A 36 -9.26 3.31 4.81
N SER A 37 -7.97 3.00 4.92
CA SER A 37 -7.48 1.62 5.05
C SER A 37 -7.86 1.00 6.40
N LEU A 38 -7.85 1.78 7.48
CA LEU A 38 -8.35 1.35 8.81
C LEU A 38 -9.86 1.04 8.79
N CYS A 39 -10.60 1.64 7.85
CA CYS A 39 -12.01 1.34 7.60
C CYS A 39 -12.22 0.15 6.64
N ASP A 40 -11.19 -0.66 6.38
CA ASP A 40 -11.19 -1.83 5.47
C ASP A 40 -11.54 -1.47 4.01
N LEU A 41 -11.21 -0.24 3.58
CA LEU A 41 -11.40 0.18 2.19
C LEU A 41 -10.19 -0.22 1.34
N GLN A 42 -10.34 -1.32 0.60
CA GLN A 42 -9.25 -1.96 -0.15
C GLN A 42 -8.78 -1.23 -1.43
N SER A 43 -9.35 -0.07 -1.79
CA SER A 43 -8.90 0.66 -2.97
C SER A 43 -8.94 2.17 -2.78
N VAL A 44 -7.97 2.87 -3.38
CA VAL A 44 -7.87 4.34 -3.34
C VAL A 44 -9.15 5.00 -3.86
N LYS A 45 -9.83 4.38 -4.84
CA LYS A 45 -11.11 4.87 -5.34
C LYS A 45 -12.21 4.83 -4.29
N LYS A 46 -12.30 3.72 -3.53
CA LYS A 46 -13.26 3.59 -2.42
C LYS A 46 -12.92 4.55 -1.28
N ILE A 47 -11.64 4.66 -0.93
CA ILE A 47 -11.13 5.61 0.07
C ILE A 47 -11.50 7.04 -0.32
N HIS A 48 -11.24 7.45 -1.56
CA HIS A 48 -11.61 8.79 -2.04
C HIS A 48 -13.13 9.01 -1.92
N ALA A 49 -13.95 8.06 -2.41
CA ALA A 49 -15.40 8.18 -2.31
C ALA A 49 -15.88 8.30 -0.85
N TRP A 50 -15.30 7.52 0.05
CA TRP A 50 -15.55 7.59 1.50
C TRP A 50 -15.15 8.95 2.09
N ALA A 51 -13.95 9.45 1.77
CA ALA A 51 -13.46 10.74 2.24
C ALA A 51 -14.36 11.89 1.78
N THR A 52 -14.90 11.82 0.56
CA THR A 52 -15.80 12.84 0.02
C THR A 52 -17.20 12.88 0.63
N THR A 53 -17.58 11.92 1.48
CA THR A 53 -18.88 11.95 2.17
C THR A 53 -18.93 13.08 3.19
N GLU A 54 -20.10 13.68 3.40
CA GLU A 54 -20.24 14.89 4.23
C GLU A 54 -19.74 14.68 5.67
N HIS A 55 -20.08 13.54 6.27
CA HIS A 55 -19.69 13.23 7.64
C HIS A 55 -18.17 13.06 7.78
N VAL A 56 -17.55 12.31 6.87
CA VAL A 56 -16.10 12.07 6.89
C VAL A 56 -15.35 13.37 6.59
N ARG A 57 -15.85 14.18 5.66
CA ARG A 57 -15.26 15.49 5.35
C ARG A 57 -15.24 16.40 6.57
N LYS A 58 -16.35 16.50 7.31
CA LYS A 58 -16.40 17.27 8.56
C LYS A 58 -15.42 16.71 9.60
N PHE A 59 -15.38 15.39 9.76
CA PHE A 59 -14.42 14.74 10.65
C PHE A 59 -12.96 15.06 10.30
N LEU A 60 -12.59 15.00 9.01
CA LEU A 60 -11.25 15.31 8.54
C LEU A 60 -10.88 16.80 8.74
N GLU A 61 -11.84 17.70 8.57
CA GLU A 61 -11.64 19.13 8.79
C GLU A 61 -11.49 19.46 10.28
N GLU A 62 -12.32 18.88 11.15
CA GLU A 62 -12.30 19.15 12.59
C GLU A 62 -11.10 18.48 13.30
N THR A 63 -10.71 17.28 12.88
CA THR A 63 -9.68 16.48 13.57
C THR A 63 -8.27 16.76 13.05
N PHE A 64 -8.11 16.92 11.74
CA PHE A 64 -6.80 17.03 11.08
C PHE A 64 -6.62 18.37 10.33
N GLY A 65 -7.60 19.28 10.39
CA GLY A 65 -7.55 20.55 9.67
C GLY A 65 -7.63 20.41 8.14
N ILE A 66 -8.03 19.26 7.61
CA ILE A 66 -8.03 18.97 6.17
C ILE A 66 -9.30 19.56 5.52
N LYS A 67 -9.21 20.83 5.09
CA LYS A 67 -10.36 21.57 4.50
C LYS A 67 -10.71 21.13 3.08
N ARG A 68 -9.73 20.61 2.34
CA ARG A 68 -9.87 20.27 0.92
C ARG A 68 -9.40 18.84 0.69
N ILE A 69 -10.28 18.05 0.08
CA ILE A 69 -9.98 16.69 -0.33
C ILE A 69 -9.54 16.75 -1.79
N PRO A 70 -8.34 16.23 -2.14
CA PRO A 70 -7.90 16.17 -3.52
C PRO A 70 -8.81 15.27 -4.34
N CYS A 71 -9.03 15.63 -5.61
CA CYS A 71 -9.76 14.74 -6.51
C CYS A 71 -9.00 13.42 -6.67
N TYR A 72 -9.70 12.35 -7.06
CA TYR A 72 -9.13 11.00 -7.15
C TYR A 72 -7.79 10.93 -7.90
N TRP A 73 -7.69 11.60 -9.05
CA TRP A 73 -6.45 11.61 -9.82
C TRP A 73 -5.31 12.34 -9.08
N TRP A 74 -5.61 13.46 -8.42
CA TRP A 74 -4.62 14.19 -7.65
C TRP A 74 -4.17 13.41 -6.41
N LEU A 75 -5.09 12.69 -5.75
CA LEU A 75 -4.75 11.79 -4.65
C LEU A 75 -3.74 10.73 -5.11
N LEU A 76 -3.95 10.10 -6.27
CA LEU A 76 -3.00 9.15 -6.84
C LEU A 76 -1.64 9.80 -7.16
N SER A 77 -1.65 10.99 -7.75
CA SER A 77 -0.42 11.72 -8.07
C SER A 77 0.39 12.06 -6.81
N LEU A 78 -0.28 12.47 -5.72
CA LEU A 78 0.36 12.75 -4.44
C LEU A 78 0.93 11.49 -3.79
N LEU A 79 0.26 10.34 -3.93
CA LEU A 79 0.81 9.07 -3.43
C LEU A 79 2.00 8.60 -4.26
N GLY A 80 1.98 8.85 -5.57
CA GLY A 80 3.04 8.44 -6.50
C GLY A 80 4.36 9.19 -6.35
N ILE A 81 4.40 10.31 -5.61
CA ILE A 81 5.63 11.06 -5.32
C ILE A 81 6.24 10.73 -3.97
N ILE A 82 5.54 9.95 -3.13
CA ILE A 82 6.03 9.59 -1.80
C ILE A 82 7.07 8.50 -1.94
N ARG A 83 8.18 8.65 -1.22
CA ARG A 83 9.19 7.62 -1.16
C ARG A 83 8.67 6.45 -0.31
N PRO A 84 8.55 5.23 -0.87
CA PRO A 84 7.96 4.10 -0.15
C PRO A 84 8.73 3.73 1.13
N GLU A 85 10.06 3.83 1.13
CA GLU A 85 10.87 3.49 2.30
C GLU A 85 10.57 4.43 3.47
N SER A 86 10.51 5.73 3.21
CA SER A 86 10.22 6.74 4.22
C SER A 86 8.82 6.58 4.81
N LEU A 87 7.81 6.34 3.96
CA LEU A 87 6.45 6.05 4.44
C LEU A 87 6.44 4.82 5.35
N ASN A 88 7.18 3.78 5.01
CA ASN A 88 7.23 2.57 5.81
C ASN A 88 7.89 2.81 7.18
N GLU A 89 8.93 3.63 7.24
CA GLU A 89 9.55 4.07 8.50
C GLU A 89 8.58 4.89 9.36
N CYS A 90 7.85 5.85 8.77
CA CYS A 90 6.81 6.61 9.46
C CYS A 90 5.75 5.67 10.07
N MET A 91 5.31 4.66 9.32
CA MET A 91 4.32 3.70 9.81
C MET A 91 4.88 2.84 10.95
N LYS A 92 6.15 2.42 10.89
CA LYS A 92 6.80 1.69 12.00
C LYS A 92 6.86 2.55 13.27
N GLN A 93 7.24 3.81 13.15
CA GLN A 93 7.31 4.74 14.28
C GLN A 93 5.94 4.96 14.91
N TRP A 94 4.91 5.17 14.09
CA TRP A 94 3.54 5.31 14.57
C TRP A 94 3.01 4.03 15.23
N VAL A 95 3.25 2.86 14.63
CA VAL A 95 2.82 1.58 15.24
C VAL A 95 3.55 1.34 16.57
N ALA A 96 4.83 1.71 16.68
CA ALA A 96 5.58 1.59 17.92
C ALA A 96 5.06 2.51 19.03
N SER A 97 4.57 3.71 18.69
CA SER A 97 3.98 4.62 19.69
C SER A 97 2.63 4.12 20.19
N VAL A 98 1.78 3.59 19.30
CA VAL A 98 0.42 3.15 19.63
C VAL A 98 0.41 1.76 20.27
N VAL A 99 1.25 0.84 19.78
CA VAL A 99 1.31 -0.57 20.24
C VAL A 99 2.76 -1.05 20.35
N PRO A 100 3.47 -0.72 21.45
CA PRO A 100 4.88 -1.06 21.62
C PRO A 100 5.15 -2.58 21.63
N GLU A 101 4.19 -3.39 22.09
CA GLU A 101 4.29 -4.86 22.05
C GLU A 101 4.29 -5.43 20.62
N LEU A 102 3.63 -4.75 19.68
CA LEU A 102 3.58 -5.17 18.28
C LEU A 102 4.88 -4.77 17.56
N ALA A 103 5.43 -3.61 17.88
CA ALA A 103 6.73 -3.19 17.36
C ALA A 103 7.86 -4.14 17.76
N ALA A 104 7.88 -4.60 19.02
CA ALA A 104 8.87 -5.59 19.47
C ALA A 104 8.78 -6.92 18.69
N LYS A 105 7.59 -7.32 18.25
CA LYS A 105 7.39 -8.50 17.40
C LYS A 105 7.86 -8.27 15.97
N LEU A 106 7.57 -7.09 15.39
CA LEU A 106 8.02 -6.72 14.05
C LEU A 106 9.55 -6.63 13.97
N GLU A 107 10.20 -6.06 14.98
CA GLU A 107 11.67 -6.01 15.06
C GLU A 107 12.29 -7.41 15.22
N ALA A 108 11.67 -8.29 15.99
CA ALA A 108 12.10 -9.68 16.11
C ALA A 108 11.98 -10.43 14.77
N GLU A 109 10.87 -10.25 14.06
CA GLU A 109 10.64 -10.84 12.73
C GLU A 109 11.61 -10.30 11.67
N GLU A 110 11.89 -9.00 11.63
CA GLU A 110 12.88 -8.41 10.72
C GLU A 110 14.31 -8.87 11.04
N ASN A 111 14.65 -9.02 12.32
CA ASN A 111 15.94 -9.57 12.73
C ASN A 111 16.09 -11.06 12.40
N GLU A 112 15.02 -11.84 12.43
CA GLU A 112 15.03 -13.24 11.97
C GLU A 112 15.12 -13.33 10.43
N GLN A 113 14.39 -12.49 9.70
CA GLN A 113 14.43 -12.40 8.24
C GLN A 113 15.74 -11.84 7.68
N SER A 114 16.47 -11.01 8.43
CA SER A 114 17.79 -10.52 8.02
C SER A 114 18.91 -11.52 8.36
N LYS A 115 18.79 -12.27 9.45
CA LYS A 115 19.69 -13.39 9.80
C LYS A 115 19.55 -14.57 8.85
N GLN A 116 18.34 -14.88 8.40
CA GLN A 116 18.11 -15.77 7.28
C GLN A 116 18.26 -14.96 5.99
N LYS A 117 19.40 -14.97 5.29
CA LYS A 117 19.54 -14.37 3.94
C LYS A 117 18.63 -15.01 2.87
N LYS A 118 17.34 -15.21 3.13
CA LYS A 118 16.33 -15.61 2.17
C LYS A 118 15.66 -14.33 1.71
N LYS A 119 16.04 -13.89 0.50
CA LYS A 119 15.15 -13.06 -0.33
C LYS A 119 13.74 -13.64 -0.20
N THR A 120 12.77 -12.79 0.08
CA THR A 120 11.34 -13.11 0.15
C THR A 120 10.90 -13.66 -1.21
N LEU A 121 11.11 -14.96 -1.41
CA LEU A 121 10.65 -15.72 -2.55
C LEU A 121 9.18 -16.04 -2.32
N THR A 122 8.32 -15.13 -2.75
CA THR A 122 6.90 -15.43 -2.89
C THR A 122 6.74 -16.29 -4.14
N ILE A 123 6.55 -17.59 -3.94
CA ILE A 123 6.23 -18.54 -5.01
C ILE A 123 4.71 -18.51 -5.19
N ALA A 124 4.24 -17.79 -6.22
CA ALA A 124 2.87 -17.90 -6.68
C ALA A 124 2.81 -18.97 -7.79
N ILE A 125 2.09 -20.07 -7.53
CA ILE A 125 1.80 -21.10 -8.52
C ILE A 125 0.42 -20.78 -9.10
N ASP A 126 0.38 -20.11 -10.24
CA ASP A 126 -0.87 -19.91 -10.99
C ASP A 126 -1.01 -21.00 -12.05
N GLY A 127 -1.97 -21.90 -11.83
CA GLY A 127 -2.33 -22.93 -12.80
C GLY A 127 -3.35 -22.37 -13.78
N LYS A 128 -2.90 -21.83 -14.91
CA LYS A 128 -3.82 -21.63 -16.04
C LYS A 128 -4.10 -22.96 -16.71
N GLU A 129 -5.32 -23.44 -16.56
CA GLU A 129 -5.87 -24.48 -17.43
C GLU A 129 -5.99 -23.88 -18.84
N ILE A 130 -5.12 -24.29 -19.76
CA ILE A 130 -5.20 -23.87 -21.17
C ILE A 130 -6.51 -24.42 -21.74
N ARG A 131 -7.51 -23.54 -21.86
CA ARG A 131 -8.68 -23.76 -22.73
C ARG A 131 -8.26 -23.63 -24.19
N SER A 132 -7.60 -24.67 -24.71
CA SER A 132 -7.86 -25.22 -26.05
C SER A 132 -6.93 -26.42 -26.31
N THR A 133 -7.11 -27.50 -25.54
CA THR A 133 -6.72 -28.86 -25.95
C THR A 133 -7.67 -29.47 -26.98
N GLY A 134 -8.76 -28.76 -27.33
CA GLY A 134 -9.86 -29.26 -28.18
C GLY A 134 -9.50 -29.59 -29.64
N LYS A 135 -8.25 -29.41 -30.08
CA LYS A 135 -7.80 -29.76 -31.43
C LYS A 135 -6.61 -30.72 -31.50
N MET A 136 -6.05 -31.19 -30.38
CA MET A 136 -4.85 -32.04 -30.40
C MET A 136 -5.16 -33.46 -29.91
N LYS A 137 -4.86 -34.47 -30.75
CA LYS A 137 -5.31 -35.85 -30.53
C LYS A 137 -4.32 -36.76 -29.77
N LYS A 138 -3.05 -36.38 -29.55
CA LYS A 138 -2.10 -37.18 -28.76
C LYS A 138 -0.90 -36.36 -28.25
N TYR A 139 -0.38 -36.77 -27.11
CA TYR A 139 0.91 -36.34 -26.54
C TYR A 139 1.75 -37.57 -26.23
N ASP A 140 3.03 -37.57 -26.60
CA ASP A 140 3.99 -38.62 -26.21
C ASP A 140 4.89 -38.17 -25.03
N ASN A 141 4.81 -36.91 -24.58
CA ASN A 141 5.53 -36.39 -23.39
C ASN A 141 4.79 -35.19 -22.74
N PRO A 142 4.99 -34.92 -21.43
CA PRO A 142 4.40 -33.77 -20.73
C PRO A 142 4.95 -32.44 -21.26
N LEU A 143 4.08 -31.54 -21.72
CA LEU A 143 4.45 -30.16 -22.05
C LEU A 143 4.43 -29.30 -20.79
N HIS A 144 5.58 -29.20 -20.12
CA HIS A 144 5.80 -28.19 -19.08
C HIS A 144 6.28 -26.89 -19.75
N ILE A 145 5.35 -25.99 -20.08
CA ILE A 145 5.70 -24.61 -20.42
C ILE A 145 5.76 -23.82 -19.11
N ILE A 146 6.95 -23.75 -18.52
CA ILE A 146 7.24 -22.88 -17.38
C ILE A 146 7.49 -21.48 -17.95
N SER A 147 6.45 -20.66 -18.09
CA SER A 147 6.61 -19.23 -18.36
C SER A 147 6.97 -18.51 -17.05
N ALA A 148 8.21 -18.70 -16.59
CA ALA A 148 8.79 -17.90 -15.52
C ALA A 148 9.22 -16.55 -16.10
N GLN A 149 8.31 -15.57 -16.06
CA GLN A 149 8.68 -14.18 -16.33
C GLN A 149 9.09 -13.56 -14.99
N ILE A 150 10.40 -13.36 -14.84
CA ILE A 150 11.07 -12.93 -13.61
C ILE A 150 10.66 -11.47 -13.31
N GLY A 151 9.76 -11.28 -12.35
CA GLY A 151 9.37 -9.96 -11.86
C GLY A 151 10.24 -9.53 -10.68
N GLU A 152 11.36 -8.87 -10.96
CA GLU A 152 12.33 -8.36 -9.96
C GLU A 152 11.80 -7.23 -9.05
N LEU A 153 10.53 -6.80 -9.21
CA LEU A 153 9.98 -5.59 -8.60
C LEU A 153 8.74 -5.82 -7.71
N GLY A 154 8.41 -7.05 -7.34
CA GLY A 154 7.42 -7.30 -6.28
C GLY A 154 5.98 -6.82 -6.56
N LEU A 155 5.60 -6.60 -7.83
CA LEU A 155 4.25 -6.21 -8.22
C LEU A 155 3.62 -7.28 -9.12
N THR A 156 2.53 -7.90 -8.65
CA THR A 156 1.64 -8.72 -9.48
C THR A 156 0.22 -8.17 -9.41
N LEU A 157 -0.22 -7.59 -10.53
CA LEU A 157 -1.62 -7.22 -10.76
C LEU A 157 -2.37 -8.46 -11.27
N ALA A 158 -3.14 -9.11 -10.40
CA ALA A 158 -4.10 -10.11 -10.81
C ALA A 158 -5.47 -9.46 -11.05
N GLN A 159 -5.99 -9.61 -12.26
CA GLN A 159 -7.33 -9.18 -12.65
C GLN A 159 -8.35 -10.13 -11.99
N ARG A 160 -9.23 -9.60 -11.14
CA ARG A 160 -10.46 -10.30 -10.75
C ARG A 160 -11.48 -10.13 -11.89
N THR A 161 -11.99 -11.27 -12.36
CA THR A 161 -12.99 -11.49 -13.42
C THR A 161 -13.94 -10.34 -13.69
#